data_AF-A0A519ENL5-F1
#
_entry.id   AF-A0A519ENL5-F1
#
_cell.length_a   1.000
_cell.length_b   1.000
_cell.length_c   1.000
_cell.angle_alpha   90.00
_cell.angle_beta   90.00
_cell.angle_gamma   90.00
#
_symmetry.space_group_name_H-M   'P 1'
#
loop_
_entity.id
_entity.type
_entity.pdbx_description
1 polymer ?
#
loop_
_entity_poly.entity_id
_entity_poly.type
_entity_poly.pdbx_seq_one_letter_code
_entity_poly.pdbx_strand_id
1 'polypeptide(L)'
;ESAKSLESGRCDVLTSDKSQLYAQRSKLASPKDYVVLPETISKEPLGPVVARGDEDFSTIVRWVGYALLNAEEAGVTSKNVEAEAKSTKNPDVARLLGADGDYGTQLKLKKDWVVQVVKQVGNYGEMFEKNLGAGTPLEIARGQNALWNAGGIQYAPPVR
;
A
#
# COMPACT_ATOMS: atom_id res chain seq x y z
N GLU A 1 21.40 14.15 -2.86
CA GLU A 1 22.09 15.45 -2.99
C GLU A 1 21.35 16.56 -2.24
N SER A 2 20.05 16.74 -2.50
CA SER A 2 19.24 17.82 -1.91
C SER A 2 19.20 17.86 -0.37
N ALA A 3 19.03 16.70 0.29
CA ALA A 3 19.05 16.63 1.76
C ALA A 3 20.39 17.06 2.38
N LYS A 4 21.52 16.78 1.70
CA LYS A 4 22.84 17.24 2.14
C LYS A 4 23.02 18.74 1.98
N SER A 5 22.42 19.34 0.95
CA SER A 5 22.43 20.81 0.77
C SER A 5 21.65 21.53 1.87
N LEU A 6 20.51 20.95 2.28
CA LEU A 6 19.75 21.42 3.44
C LEU A 6 20.59 21.31 4.72
N GLU A 7 21.17 20.13 4.97
CA GLU A 7 21.98 19.86 6.17
C GLU A 7 23.24 20.73 6.27
N SER A 8 23.88 21.04 5.12
CA SER A 8 25.04 21.93 5.08
C SER A 8 24.69 23.42 5.19
N GLY A 9 23.40 23.79 5.30
CA GLY A 9 22.95 25.17 5.31
C GLY A 9 23.11 25.91 3.97
N ARG A 10 23.24 25.18 2.85
CA ARG A 10 23.27 25.80 1.50
C ARG A 10 21.86 26.06 0.96
N CYS A 11 20.86 25.37 1.50
CA CYS A 11 19.45 25.59 1.21
C CYS A 11 18.71 25.73 2.53
N ASP A 12 17.81 26.72 2.62
CA ASP A 12 16.99 26.92 3.82
C ASP A 12 15.81 25.95 3.89
N VAL A 13 15.31 25.51 2.72
CA VAL A 13 14.10 24.67 2.60
C VAL A 13 14.30 23.63 1.50
N LEU A 14 13.67 22.47 1.67
CA LEU A 14 13.55 21.42 0.68
C LEU A 14 12.07 21.11 0.42
N THR A 15 11.69 21.00 -0.85
CA THR A 15 10.32 20.63 -1.27
C THR A 15 10.33 19.32 -2.04
N SER A 16 9.33 18.47 -1.78
CA SER A 16 9.12 17.15 -2.35
C SER A 16 7.77 16.61 -1.87
N ASP A 17 7.41 15.38 -2.25
CA ASP A 17 6.27 14.67 -1.67
C ASP A 17 6.44 14.56 -0.15
N LYS A 18 5.35 14.75 0.61
CA LYS A 18 5.41 14.75 2.08
C LYS A 18 5.99 13.44 2.63
N SER A 19 5.64 12.29 2.05
CA SER A 19 6.23 10.98 2.39
C SER A 19 7.74 10.91 2.11
N GLN A 20 8.20 11.48 0.99
CA GLN A 20 9.61 11.55 0.65
C GLN A 20 10.37 12.49 1.59
N LEU A 21 9.76 13.60 2.02
CA LEU A 21 10.35 14.48 3.04
C LEU A 21 10.56 13.75 4.37
N TYR A 22 9.60 12.94 4.83
CA TYR A 22 9.79 12.09 6.01
C TYR A 22 10.98 11.11 5.83
N ALA A 23 11.09 10.49 4.66
CA ALA A 23 12.18 9.56 4.34
C ALA A 23 13.56 10.24 4.17
N GLN A 24 13.59 11.50 3.75
CA GLN A 24 14.82 12.29 3.69
C GLN A 24 15.21 12.78 5.08
N ARG A 25 14.25 13.29 5.86
CA ARG A 25 14.46 13.73 7.25
C ARG A 25 15.05 12.62 8.11
N SER A 26 14.55 11.39 8.00
CA SER A 26 15.03 10.25 8.79
C SER A 26 16.48 9.83 8.51
N LYS A 27 17.08 10.34 7.42
CA LYS A 27 18.47 10.08 7.02
C LYS A 27 19.44 11.21 7.37
N LEU A 28 18.96 12.32 7.93
CA LEU A 28 19.80 13.43 8.39
C LEU A 28 20.52 13.06 9.68
N ALA A 29 21.62 13.74 9.99
CA ALA A 29 22.40 13.52 11.21
C ALA A 29 21.59 13.83 12.48
N SER A 30 20.76 14.88 12.42
CA SER A 30 19.86 15.29 13.51
C SER A 30 18.42 15.45 13.00
N PRO A 31 17.67 14.36 12.75
CA PRO A 31 16.33 14.42 12.14
C PRO A 31 15.32 15.28 12.91
N LYS A 32 15.51 15.42 14.23
CA LYS A 32 14.62 16.19 15.13
C LYS A 32 14.76 17.70 14.96
N ASP A 33 15.85 18.18 14.36
CA ASP A 33 16.08 19.60 14.11
C ASP A 33 15.30 20.10 12.88
N TYR A 34 14.67 19.19 12.13
CA TYR A 34 13.95 19.50 10.91
C TYR A 34 12.45 19.19 11.04
N VAL A 35 11.64 20.13 10.59
CA VAL A 35 10.17 19.99 10.57
C VAL A 35 9.67 19.86 9.13
N VAL A 36 8.72 18.95 8.93
CA VAL A 36 7.90 18.93 7.71
C VAL A 36 6.70 19.82 7.97
N LEU A 37 6.57 20.91 7.22
CA LEU A 37 5.48 21.87 7.41
C LEU A 37 4.10 21.24 7.14
N PRO A 38 3.04 21.71 7.81
CA PRO A 38 1.71 21.10 7.71
C PRO A 38 1.06 21.32 6.34
N GLU A 39 1.42 22.38 5.61
CA GLU A 39 0.85 22.73 4.32
C GLU A 39 1.08 21.63 3.27
N THR A 40 0.11 21.46 2.38
CA THR A 40 0.20 20.60 1.20
C THR A 40 -0.22 21.45 0.00
N ILE A 41 0.68 21.62 -0.97
CA ILE A 41 0.51 22.56 -2.08
C ILE A 41 0.17 21.89 -3.43
N SER A 42 0.18 20.56 -3.50
CA SER A 42 -0.14 19.80 -4.71
C SER A 42 -0.83 18.47 -4.37
N LYS A 43 -1.33 17.77 -5.40
CA LYS A 43 -1.96 16.44 -5.30
C LYS A 43 -1.08 15.43 -6.03
N GLU A 44 -0.45 14.53 -5.29
CA GLU A 44 0.55 13.59 -5.82
C GLU A 44 0.13 12.13 -5.54
N PRO A 45 -0.87 11.59 -6.29
CA PRO A 45 -1.35 10.23 -6.07
C PRO A 45 -0.36 9.21 -6.64
N LEU A 46 0.49 8.66 -5.78
CA LEU A 46 1.43 7.61 -6.16
C LEU A 46 0.70 6.30 -6.42
N GLY A 47 0.92 5.72 -7.60
CA GLY A 47 0.37 4.43 -7.98
C GLY A 47 1.28 3.69 -8.95
N PRO A 48 1.02 2.40 -9.18
CA PRO A 48 1.77 1.63 -10.17
C PRO A 48 1.63 2.25 -11.56
N VAL A 49 2.73 2.30 -12.31
CA VAL A 49 2.75 2.74 -13.70
C VAL A 49 3.27 1.59 -14.56
N VAL A 50 2.55 1.30 -15.64
CA VAL A 50 2.89 0.24 -16.59
C VAL A 50 2.94 0.81 -18.01
N ALA A 51 3.66 0.15 -18.91
CA ALA A 51 3.67 0.52 -20.32
C ALA A 51 2.29 0.29 -20.95
N ARG A 52 1.95 1.09 -21.97
CA ARG A 52 0.74 0.86 -22.78
C ARG A 52 0.93 -0.35 -23.70
N GLY A 53 -0.17 -1.02 -24.04
CA GLY A 53 -0.19 -2.11 -25.02
C GLY A 53 -0.12 -3.51 -24.43
N ASP A 54 0.02 -3.64 -23.10
CA ASP A 54 -0.07 -4.91 -22.37
C ASP A 54 -1.25 -4.85 -21.39
N GLU A 55 -2.45 -5.17 -21.89
CA GLU A 55 -3.68 -5.11 -21.10
C GLU A 55 -3.78 -6.21 -20.04
N ASP A 56 -3.14 -7.36 -20.27
CA ASP A 56 -3.10 -8.44 -19.28
C ASP A 56 -2.27 -7.99 -18.08
N PHE A 57 -1.08 -7.46 -18.32
CA PHE A 57 -0.21 -6.99 -17.25
C PHE A 57 -0.80 -5.79 -16.50
N SER A 58 -1.38 -4.82 -17.22
CA SER A 58 -2.06 -3.67 -16.59
C SER A 58 -3.22 -4.13 -15.69
N THR A 59 -3.97 -5.14 -16.13
CA THR A 59 -5.08 -5.72 -15.38
C THR A 59 -4.58 -6.47 -14.15
N ILE A 60 -3.52 -7.26 -14.26
CA ILE A 60 -2.90 -7.96 -13.13
C ILE A 60 -2.43 -6.96 -12.06
N VAL A 61 -1.65 -5.94 -12.45
CA VAL A 61 -1.12 -4.94 -11.51
C VAL A 61 -2.25 -4.22 -10.76
N ARG A 62 -3.30 -3.82 -11.48
CA ARG A 62 -4.47 -3.17 -10.87
C ARG A 62 -5.19 -4.09 -9.88
N TRP A 63 -5.47 -5.34 -10.26
CA TRP A 63 -6.18 -6.27 -9.38
C TRP A 63 -5.36 -6.69 -8.17
N VAL A 64 -4.03 -6.79 -8.28
CA VAL A 64 -3.15 -7.00 -7.12
C VAL A 64 -3.29 -5.87 -6.12
N GLY A 65 -3.30 -4.61 -6.56
CA GLY A 65 -3.57 -3.47 -5.68
C GLY A 65 -4.92 -3.56 -4.98
N TYR A 66 -5.98 -3.90 -5.72
CA TYR A 66 -7.32 -4.07 -5.16
C TYR A 66 -7.45 -5.24 -4.21
N ALA A 67 -6.76 -6.36 -4.46
CA ALA A 67 -6.77 -7.51 -3.56
C ALA A 67 -6.09 -7.21 -2.23
N LEU A 68 -5.00 -6.43 -2.23
CA LEU A 68 -4.33 -6.00 -1.00
C LEU A 68 -5.24 -5.15 -0.11
N LEU A 69 -6.04 -4.27 -0.72
CA LEU A 69 -7.04 -3.44 -0.02
C LEU A 69 -8.21 -4.27 0.48
N ASN A 70 -8.81 -5.11 -0.38
CA ASN A 70 -9.90 -6.01 0.01
C ASN A 70 -9.48 -6.99 1.13
N ALA A 71 -8.23 -7.46 1.12
CA ALA A 71 -7.70 -8.30 2.19
C ALA A 71 -7.60 -7.53 3.51
N GLU A 72 -7.14 -6.28 3.50
CA GLU A 72 -7.14 -5.43 4.70
C GLU A 72 -8.56 -5.19 5.21
N GLU A 73 -9.49 -4.82 4.33
CA GLU A 73 -10.89 -4.57 4.68
C GLU A 73 -11.57 -5.82 5.26
N ALA A 74 -11.23 -7.00 4.76
CA ALA A 74 -11.74 -8.28 5.25
C ALA A 74 -11.02 -8.82 6.50
N GLY A 75 -9.98 -8.14 7.01
CA GLY A 75 -9.17 -8.63 8.14
C GLY A 75 -8.29 -9.84 7.79
N VAL A 76 -8.04 -10.09 6.50
CA VAL A 76 -7.14 -11.13 6.02
C VAL A 76 -5.71 -10.58 6.02
N THR A 77 -4.81 -11.31 6.67
CA THR A 77 -3.41 -10.93 6.93
C THR A 77 -2.48 -12.03 6.44
N SER A 78 -1.19 -11.71 6.34
CA SER A 78 -0.13 -12.70 6.07
C SER A 78 -0.17 -13.90 7.03
N LYS A 79 -0.67 -13.72 8.25
CA LYS A 79 -0.70 -14.74 9.31
C LYS A 79 -1.90 -15.69 9.24
N ASN A 80 -3.06 -15.24 8.73
CA ASN A 80 -4.30 -16.02 8.74
C ASN A 80 -4.79 -16.43 7.33
N VAL A 81 -4.22 -15.87 6.25
CA VAL A 81 -4.73 -16.06 4.88
C VAL A 81 -4.88 -17.54 4.47
N GLU A 82 -3.94 -18.40 4.85
CA GLU A 82 -4.04 -19.83 4.54
C GLU A 82 -5.15 -20.56 5.31
N ALA A 83 -5.44 -20.11 6.54
CA ALA A 83 -6.51 -20.66 7.35
C ALA A 83 -7.88 -20.19 6.85
N GLU A 84 -7.99 -18.90 6.54
CA GLU A 84 -9.21 -18.30 5.95
C GLU A 84 -9.55 -18.96 4.61
N ALA A 85 -8.57 -19.15 3.72
CA ALA A 85 -8.77 -19.79 2.42
C ALA A 85 -9.36 -21.22 2.51
N LYS A 86 -9.13 -21.92 3.63
CA LYS A 86 -9.61 -23.29 3.84
C LYS A 86 -10.94 -23.38 4.57
N SER A 87 -11.26 -22.39 5.42
CA SER A 87 -12.29 -22.57 6.45
C SER A 87 -13.32 -21.45 6.54
N THR A 88 -13.09 -20.32 5.85
CA THR A 88 -13.98 -19.18 5.93
C THR A 88 -15.41 -19.55 5.51
N LYS A 89 -16.40 -19.00 6.23
CA LYS A 89 -17.82 -19.10 5.88
C LYS A 89 -18.35 -17.82 5.24
N ASN A 90 -17.52 -16.77 5.18
CA ASN A 90 -17.87 -15.53 4.51
C ASN A 90 -17.71 -15.74 2.99
N PRO A 91 -18.80 -15.64 2.19
CA PRO A 91 -18.73 -15.86 0.76
C PRO A 91 -17.83 -14.86 0.03
N ASP A 92 -17.69 -13.64 0.53
CA ASP A 92 -16.84 -12.62 -0.09
C ASP A 92 -15.36 -12.92 0.16
N VAL A 93 -15.01 -13.41 1.35
CA VAL A 93 -13.64 -13.88 1.64
C VAL A 93 -13.34 -15.17 0.87
N ALA A 94 -14.31 -16.10 0.77
CA ALA A 94 -14.15 -17.30 -0.02
C ALA A 94 -13.88 -16.98 -1.50
N ARG A 95 -14.55 -15.97 -2.06
CA ARG A 95 -14.33 -15.51 -3.43
C ARG A 95 -12.98 -14.82 -3.60
N LEU A 96 -12.65 -13.90 -2.70
CA LEU A 96 -11.37 -13.18 -2.68
C LEU A 96 -10.19 -14.16 -2.65
N LEU A 97 -10.27 -15.22 -1.84
CA LEU A 97 -9.17 -16.18 -1.64
C LEU A 97 -9.22 -17.37 -2.61
N GLY A 98 -10.14 -17.38 -3.57
CA GLY A 98 -10.22 -18.42 -4.59
C GLY A 98 -10.78 -19.75 -4.10
N ALA A 99 -11.52 -19.78 -3.00
CA ALA A 99 -12.34 -20.94 -2.63
C ALA A 99 -13.63 -21.01 -3.47
N ASP A 100 -14.23 -19.85 -3.78
CA ASP A 100 -15.41 -19.69 -4.64
C ASP A 100 -15.07 -18.95 -5.95
N GLY A 101 -15.62 -19.39 -7.08
CA GLY A 101 -15.34 -18.82 -8.41
C GLY A 101 -13.95 -19.16 -9.00
N ASP A 102 -13.62 -18.58 -10.16
CA ASP A 102 -12.35 -18.80 -10.88
C ASP A 102 -11.77 -17.50 -11.48
N TYR A 103 -11.66 -16.47 -10.66
CA TYR A 103 -11.17 -15.15 -11.08
C TYR A 103 -9.68 -15.14 -11.43
N GLY A 104 -8.88 -15.99 -10.77
CA GLY A 104 -7.45 -16.13 -11.05
C GLY A 104 -7.19 -16.51 -12.52
N THR A 105 -7.93 -17.49 -13.05
CA THR A 105 -7.76 -17.94 -14.44
C THR A 105 -8.13 -16.84 -15.45
N GLN A 106 -9.13 -16.00 -15.16
CA GLN A 106 -9.46 -14.83 -15.99
C GLN A 106 -8.32 -13.80 -16.01
N LEU A 107 -7.51 -13.74 -14.97
CA LEU A 107 -6.28 -12.94 -14.88
C LEU A 107 -5.04 -13.68 -15.41
N LYS A 108 -5.19 -14.91 -15.96
CA LYS A 108 -4.08 -15.80 -16.35
C LYS A 108 -3.15 -16.14 -15.18
N LEU A 109 -3.68 -16.12 -13.97
CA LEU A 109 -3.01 -16.47 -12.72
C LEU A 109 -3.63 -17.75 -12.13
N LYS A 110 -3.02 -18.26 -11.05
CA LYS A 110 -3.61 -19.36 -10.28
C LYS A 110 -4.86 -18.89 -9.54
N LYS A 111 -5.80 -19.79 -9.28
CA LYS A 111 -7.03 -19.52 -8.53
C LYS A 111 -6.76 -18.87 -7.17
N ASP A 112 -5.68 -19.27 -6.50
CA ASP A 112 -5.26 -18.83 -5.17
C ASP A 112 -4.33 -17.59 -5.20
N TRP A 113 -4.28 -16.83 -6.29
CA TRP A 113 -3.31 -15.73 -6.46
C TRP A 113 -3.33 -14.71 -5.31
N VAL A 114 -4.49 -14.38 -4.73
CA VAL A 114 -4.58 -13.48 -3.56
C VAL A 114 -3.93 -14.09 -2.33
N VAL A 115 -4.13 -15.40 -2.10
CA VAL A 115 -3.46 -16.13 -1.01
C VAL A 115 -1.96 -16.02 -1.16
N GLN A 116 -1.44 -16.22 -2.38
CA GLN A 116 -0.02 -16.11 -2.68
C GLN A 116 0.53 -14.70 -2.43
N VAL A 117 -0.19 -13.65 -2.85
CA VAL A 117 0.20 -12.25 -2.64
C VAL A 117 0.24 -11.92 -1.14
N VAL A 118 -0.88 -12.13 -0.43
CA VAL A 118 -1.00 -11.74 0.98
C VAL A 118 -0.05 -12.55 1.86
N LYS A 119 0.19 -13.83 1.56
CA LYS A 119 1.18 -14.64 2.26
C LYS A 119 2.59 -14.06 2.17
N GLN A 120 2.96 -13.46 1.03
CA GLN A 120 4.31 -12.96 0.79
C GLN A 120 4.54 -11.56 1.35
N VAL A 121 3.59 -10.65 1.18
CA VAL A 121 3.78 -9.23 1.49
C VAL A 121 2.81 -8.67 2.54
N GLY A 122 1.83 -9.47 2.96
CA GLY A 122 0.72 -9.01 3.79
C GLY A 122 -0.35 -8.30 2.99
N ASN A 123 -1.39 -7.82 3.68
CA ASN A 123 -2.36 -6.89 3.11
C ASN A 123 -1.81 -5.46 3.02
N TYR A 124 -2.60 -4.52 2.48
CA TYR A 124 -2.17 -3.12 2.33
C TYR A 124 -1.76 -2.47 3.67
N GLY A 125 -2.54 -2.67 4.73
CA GLY A 125 -2.23 -2.17 6.06
C GLY A 125 -0.93 -2.73 6.63
N GLU A 126 -0.68 -4.03 6.48
CA GLU A 126 0.60 -4.67 6.89
C GLU A 126 1.78 -4.08 6.12
N MET A 127 1.64 -3.89 4.81
CA MET A 127 2.66 -3.25 3.98
C MET A 127 2.91 -1.80 4.41
N PHE A 128 1.86 -1.04 4.71
CA PHE A 128 1.98 0.33 5.18
C PHE A 128 2.71 0.39 6.53
N GLU A 129 2.25 -0.37 7.52
CA GLU A 129 2.81 -0.32 8.88
C GLU A 129 4.27 -0.79 8.92
N LYS A 130 4.61 -1.80 8.13
CA LYS A 130 5.99 -2.32 8.06
C LYS A 130 6.98 -1.32 7.47
N ASN A 131 6.55 -0.48 6.53
CA ASN A 131 7.46 0.36 5.74
C ASN A 131 7.38 1.85 6.08
N LEU A 132 6.22 2.35 6.50
CA LEU A 132 5.93 3.77 6.68
C LEU A 132 5.33 4.11 8.05
N GLY A 133 4.65 3.16 8.68
CA GLY A 133 3.82 3.40 9.86
C GLY A 133 4.57 3.76 11.13
N ALA A 134 3.84 3.75 12.24
CA ALA A 134 4.31 4.23 13.55
C ALA A 134 5.49 3.43 14.12
N GLY A 135 5.66 2.18 13.67
CA GLY A 135 6.79 1.34 14.07
C GLY A 135 8.09 1.60 13.29
N THR A 136 8.09 2.57 12.36
CA THR A 136 9.23 2.88 11.51
C THR A 136 9.82 4.25 11.86
N PRO A 137 11.09 4.54 11.50
CA PRO A 137 11.66 5.88 11.66
C PRO A 137 10.92 7.00 10.91
N LEU A 138 9.95 6.67 10.06
CA LEU A 138 9.16 7.65 9.32
C LEU A 138 7.94 8.13 10.10
N GLU A 139 7.36 7.26 10.94
CA GLU A 139 6.20 7.53 11.79
C GLU A 139 5.02 8.17 11.04
N ILE A 140 4.78 7.74 9.79
CA ILE A 140 3.74 8.31 8.94
C ILE A 140 2.38 7.72 9.34
N ALA A 141 1.44 8.56 9.75
CA ALA A 141 0.06 8.16 9.96
C ALA A 141 -0.65 7.83 8.63
N ARG A 142 -1.63 6.91 8.66
CA ARG A 142 -2.39 6.50 7.47
C ARG A 142 -2.98 7.67 6.69
N GLY A 143 -3.66 8.59 7.36
CA GLY A 143 -4.28 9.76 6.72
C GLY A 143 -5.15 9.37 5.52
N GLN A 144 -4.91 9.99 4.36
CA GLN A 144 -5.61 9.63 3.11
C GLN A 144 -5.43 8.17 2.69
N ASN A 145 -4.32 7.53 3.09
CA ASN A 145 -4.07 6.12 2.81
C ASN A 145 -4.82 5.15 3.75
N ALA A 146 -5.67 5.64 4.66
CA ALA A 146 -6.61 4.78 5.38
C ALA A 146 -7.64 4.17 4.40
N LEU A 147 -8.26 3.06 4.80
CA LEU A 147 -9.40 2.50 4.07
C LEU A 147 -10.52 3.52 3.99
N TRP A 148 -11.32 3.43 2.92
CA TRP A 148 -12.46 4.29 2.67
C TRP A 148 -13.47 4.32 3.84
N ASN A 149 -13.66 3.17 4.52
CA ASN A 149 -14.54 3.03 5.68
C ASN A 149 -13.87 3.44 7.01
N ALA A 150 -12.61 3.88 6.95
CA ALA A 150 -11.81 4.37 8.08
C ALA A 150 -11.38 5.84 7.89
N GLY A 151 -12.10 6.59 7.04
CA GLY A 151 -11.88 8.02 6.82
C GLY A 151 -10.79 8.37 5.80
N GLY A 152 -10.24 7.38 5.09
CA GLY A 152 -9.31 7.60 3.98
C GLY A 152 -9.96 7.47 2.61
N ILE A 153 -9.13 7.32 1.57
CA ILE A 153 -9.57 7.23 0.16
C ILE A 153 -9.15 5.92 -0.51
N GLN A 154 -8.53 4.99 0.22
CA GLN A 154 -8.17 3.70 -0.33
C GLN A 154 -9.43 2.83 -0.44
N TYR A 155 -9.90 2.65 -1.67
CA TYR A 155 -11.10 1.90 -2.02
C TYR A 155 -10.77 0.91 -3.13
N ALA A 156 -11.23 -0.34 -2.97
CA ALA A 156 -11.12 -1.35 -4.00
C ALA A 156 -12.53 -1.79 -4.45
N PRO A 157 -12.75 -2.01 -5.76
CA PRO A 157 -13.93 -2.73 -6.20
C PRO A 157 -13.90 -4.16 -5.62
N PRO A 158 -15.07 -4.75 -5.36
CA PRO A 158 -15.16 -6.13 -4.89
C PRO A 158 -14.60 -7.09 -5.96
N VAL A 159 -13.87 -8.12 -5.53
CA VAL A 159 -13.46 -9.24 -6.41
C VAL A 159 -14.68 -10.13 -6.63
N ARG A 160 -15.45 -9.83 -7.69
CA ARG A 160 -16.68 -10.56 -8.04
C ARG A 160 -17.01 -10.43 -9.52
#